data_AF-A0A173Z2H7-F1
#
_entry.id   AF-A0A173Z2H7-F1
#
_cell.length_a   1.000
_cell.length_b   1.000
_cell.length_c   1.000
_cell.angle_alpha   90.00
_cell.angle_beta   90.00
_cell.angle_gamma   90.00
#
_symmetry.space_group_name_H-M   'P 1'
#
loop_
_entity.id
_entity.type
_entity.pdbx_description
1 polymer ?
#
loop_
_entity_poly.entity_id
_entity_poly.type
_entity_poly.pdbx_seq_one_letter_code
_entity_poly.pdbx_strand_id
1 'polypeptide(L)' 'MKDKLLLSIKETSDLFGIGQHRLRDIIREDYDCKYHLMVGRVIKIKRQSFEEFISKVEQI' A
#
# COMPACT_ATOMS: atom_id res chain seq x y z
N MET A 1 1.22 5.78 -15.66
CA MET A 1 1.13 5.03 -14.39
C MET A 1 0.82 3.54 -14.56
N LYS A 2 0.46 3.03 -15.75
CA LYS A 2 -0.07 1.66 -15.92
C LYS A 2 0.89 0.53 -15.50
N ASP A 3 2.20 0.76 -15.46
CA ASP A 3 3.21 -0.30 -15.31
C ASP A 3 4.07 -0.24 -14.04
N LYS A 4 3.81 0.69 -13.10
CA LYS A 4 4.59 0.72 -11.86
C LYS A 4 4.20 -0.43 -10.93
N LEU A 5 5.16 -1.31 -10.66
CA LEU A 5 5.05 -2.40 -9.69
C LEU A 5 5.02 -1.89 -8.25
N LEU A 6 5.81 -0.85 -7.96
CA LEU A 6 5.96 -0.26 -6.63
C LEU A 6 5.45 1.17 -6.62
N LEU A 7 4.60 1.46 -5.64
CA LEU A 7 4.03 2.78 -5.40
C LEU A 7 4.62 3.38 -4.12
N SER A 8 4.79 4.70 -4.10
CA SER A 8 4.97 5.44 -2.86
C SER A 8 3.64 5.53 -2.09
N ILE A 9 3.72 5.93 -0.81
CA ILE A 9 2.53 6.24 0.00
C ILE A 9 1.65 7.29 -0.69
N LYS A 10 2.26 8.34 -1.26
CA LYS A 10 1.52 9.38 -1.98
C LYS A 10 0.80 8.81 -3.20
N GLU A 11 1.51 8.06 -4.06
CA GLU A 11 0.90 7.46 -5.25
C GLU A 11 -0.22 6.47 -4.90
N THR A 12 -0.08 5.73 -3.81
CA THR A 12 -1.12 4.81 -3.33
C THR A 12 -2.32 5.58 -2.79
N SER A 13 -2.08 6.70 -2.10
CA SER A 13 -3.12 7.60 -1.63
C SER A 13 -3.92 8.18 -2.80
N ASP A 14 -3.23 8.68 -3.82
CA ASP A 14 -3.84 9.25 -5.02
C ASP A 14 -4.61 8.18 -5.83
N LEU A 15 -4.12 6.93 -5.86
CA LEU A 15 -4.72 5.84 -6.65
C LEU A 15 -5.93 5.17 -5.96
N PHE A 16 -5.83 4.91 -4.65
CA PHE A 16 -6.85 4.15 -3.90
C PHE A 16 -7.76 5.06 -3.07
N GLY A 17 -7.50 6.37 -3.02
CA GLY A 17 -8.32 7.33 -2.27
C GLY A 17 -8.17 7.22 -0.74
N ILE A 18 -7.13 6.53 -0.25
CA ILE A 18 -6.90 6.33 1.18
C ILE A 18 -5.92 7.39 1.69
N GLY A 19 -6.26 8.07 2.79
CA GLY A 19 -5.39 9.07 3.41
C GLY A 19 -4.00 8.51 3.77
N GLN A 20 -2.94 9.29 3.54
CA GLN A 20 -1.56 8.85 3.78
C GLN A 20 -1.30 8.42 5.23
N HIS A 21 -1.96 9.03 6.21
CA HIS A 21 -1.89 8.58 7.60
C HIS A 21 -2.46 7.17 7.75
N ARG A 22 -3.69 6.94 7.28
CA ARG A 22 -4.35 5.63 7.34
C ARG A 22 -3.55 4.56 6.60
N LEU A 23 -2.95 4.88 5.45
CA LEU A 23 -2.05 3.96 4.74
C LEU A 23 -0.85 3.56 5.59
N ARG A 24 -0.26 4.48 6.38
CA ARG A 24 0.85 4.14 7.28
C ARG A 24 0.41 3.22 8.40
N ASP A 25 -0.81 3.36 8.90
CA ASP A 25 -1.35 2.47 9.94
C ASP A 25 -1.63 1.07 9.36
N ILE A 26 -2.27 0.98 8.19
CA ILE A 26 -2.49 -0.28 7.45
C ILE A 26 -1.15 -1.01 7.19
N ILE A 27 -0.09 -0.27 6.87
CA ILE A 27 1.24 -0.85 6.64
C ILE A 27 1.89 -1.32 7.94
N ARG A 28 1.72 -0.59 9.05
CA ARG A 28 2.21 -1.01 10.36
C ARG A 28 1.57 -2.30 10.84
N GLU A 29 0.32 -2.55 10.44
CA GLU A 29 -0.43 -3.76 10.74
C GLU A 29 -0.09 -4.94 9.80
N ASP A 30 0.62 -4.70 8.69
CA ASP A 30 1.10 -5.72 7.73
C ASP A 30 2.38 -6.41 8.21
N TYR A 31 2.32 -7.12 9.34
CA TYR A 31 3.49 -7.77 9.95
C TYR A 31 4.23 -8.72 9.00
N ASP A 32 3.49 -9.37 8.09
CA ASP A 32 4.03 -10.34 7.13
C ASP A 32 4.61 -9.68 5.86
N CYS A 33 4.59 -8.35 5.75
CA CYS A 33 5.05 -7.60 4.58
C CYS A 33 4.43 -8.09 3.26
N LYS A 34 3.13 -8.41 3.29
CA LYS A 34 2.40 -9.00 2.15
C LYS A 34 2.36 -8.03 0.99
N TYR A 35 2.04 -6.77 1.26
CA TYR A 35 1.80 -5.75 0.24
C TYR A 35 2.74 -4.56 0.32
N HIS A 36 3.69 -4.54 1.26
CA HIS A 36 4.69 -3.47 1.33
C HIS A 36 6.14 -4.01 1.39
N LEU A 37 7.07 -3.10 1.15
CA LEU A 37 8.51 -3.30 1.23
C LEU A 37 9.14 -2.08 1.90
N MET A 38 10.12 -2.33 2.75
CA MET A 38 10.99 -1.29 3.32
C MET A 38 12.25 -1.19 2.46
N VAL A 39 12.39 -0.08 1.72
CA VAL A 39 13.60 0.23 0.95
C VAL A 39 14.38 1.30 1.72
N GLY A 40 15.22 0.83 2.65
CA GLY A 40 15.87 1.69 3.63
C GLY A 40 14.84 2.36 4.55
N ARG A 41 14.76 3.69 4.51
CA ARG A 41 13.77 4.48 5.29
C ARG A 41 12.44 4.70 4.56
N VAL A 42 12.33 4.27 3.31
CA VAL A 42 11.17 4.55 2.45
C VAL A 42 10.30 3.32 2.35
N ILE A 43 8.99 3.50 2.57
CA ILE A 43 7.99 2.47 2.31
C ILE A 43 7.61 2.48 0.84
N LYS A 44 7.59 1.29 0.23
CA LYS A 44 7.03 1.03 -1.10
C LYS A 44 5.90 0.03 -0.98
N ILE A 45 4.82 0.27 -1.71
CA ILE A 45 3.65 -0.61 -1.74
C ILE A 45 3.66 -1.39 -3.06
N LYS A 46 3.57 -2.72 -2.97
CA LYS A 46 3.42 -3.63 -4.11
C LYS A 46 1.99 -3.44 -4.64
N ARG A 47 1.87 -2.82 -5.82
CA ARG A 47 0.56 -2.41 -6.36
C ARG A 47 -0.45 -3.55 -6.42
N GLN A 48 -0.09 -4.67 -7.08
CA GLN A 48 -1.00 -5.79 -7.27
C GLN A 48 -1.42 -6.43 -5.95
N SER A 49 -0.46 -6.70 -5.05
CA SER A 49 -0.76 -7.30 -3.74
C SER A 49 -1.63 -6.39 -2.88
N PHE A 50 -1.44 -5.07 -2.96
CA PHE A 50 -2.28 -4.11 -2.24
C PHE A 50 -3.69 -4.00 -2.84
N GLU A 51 -3.80 -4.02 -4.16
CA GLU A 51 -5.09 -4.05 -4.87
C GLU A 51 -5.91 -5.29 -4.52
N GLU A 52 -5.26 -6.47 -4.48
CA GLU A 52 -5.90 -7.70 -4.00
C GLU A 52 -6.30 -7.62 -2.53
N PHE A 53 -5.47 -7.01 -1.68
CA PHE A 53 -5.81 -6.79 -0.27
C PHE A 53 -7.08 -5.95 -0.15
N ILE A 54 -7.13 -4.78 -0.80
CA ILE A 54 -8.30 -3.89 -0.78
C ILE A 54 -9.55 -4.61 -1.31
N SER A 55 -9.41 -5.40 -2.38
CA SER A 55 -10.54 -6.14 -2.98
C SER A 55 -11.12 -7.24 -2.08
N LYS A 56 -10.33 -7.76 -1.13
CA LYS A 56 -10.73 -8.83 -0.21
C LYS A 56 -11.23 -8.32 1.13
N VAL A 57 -10.97 -7.05 1.47
CA VAL A 57 -11.37 -6.49 2.76
C VAL A 57 -12.82 -6.00 2.66
N GLU A 58 -13.70 -6.59 3.47
CA GLU A 58 -15.13 -6.21 3.50
C GLU A 58 -15.38 -4.92 4.29
N GLN A 59 -14.47 -4.49 5.19
CA GLN A 59 -14.50 -3.21 5.90
C GLN A 59 -13.11 -2.83 6.47
N ILE A 60 -12.69 -1.55 6.28
CA ILE A 60 -11.47 -0.93 6.85
C ILE A 60 -11.88 0.13 7.87
#